data_AF-A0A3Q7FFK5-F1
#
_entry.id   AF-A0A3Q7FFK5-F1
#
_cell.length_a   1.000
_cell.length_b   1.000
_cell.length_c   1.000
_cell.angle_alpha   90.00
_cell.angle_beta   90.00
_cell.angle_gamma   90.00
#
_symmetry.space_group_name_H-M   'P 1'
#
loop_
_entity.id
_entity.type
_entity.pdbx_description
1 polymer ?
#
loop_
_entity_poly.entity_id
_entity_poly.type
_entity_poly.pdbx_seq_one_letter_code
_entity_poly.pdbx_strand_id
1 'polypeptide(L)' 'MIVFQPEHNIHMHPFHILGLAGVKGGSLFYAMHASLVTFSLVRESTENESANEGYKFVQKEKT' A
#
# COMPACT_ATOMS: atom_id res chain seq x y z
N MET A 1 0.36 -13.33 21.66
CA MET A 1 1.65 -12.66 21.94
C MET A 1 2.04 -12.69 23.41
N ILE A 2 1.13 -12.45 24.36
CA ILE A 2 1.46 -12.28 25.79
C ILE A 2 2.07 -13.54 26.45
N VAL A 3 1.66 -14.74 26.04
CA VAL A 3 2.29 -16.01 26.48
C VAL A 3 3.47 -16.40 25.58
N PHE A 4 3.39 -16.10 24.29
CA PHE A 4 4.41 -16.48 23.30
C PHE A 4 5.74 -15.73 23.46
N GLN A 5 5.71 -14.47 23.91
CA GLN A 5 6.93 -13.71 24.18
C GLN A 5 7.74 -14.26 25.37
N PRO A 6 7.17 -14.46 26.58
CA PRO A 6 7.93 -15.02 27.70
C PRO A 6 8.40 -16.46 27.45
N GLU A 7 7.64 -17.27 26.70
CA GLU A 7 8.02 -18.67 26.43
C GLU A 7 9.00 -18.84 25.26
N HIS A 8 8.93 -17.98 24.23
CA HIS A 8 9.69 -18.17 22.99
C HIS A 8 10.54 -16.97 22.56
N ASN A 9 10.51 -15.86 23.32
CA ASN A 9 11.22 -14.61 23.02
C ASN A 9 11.07 -14.14 21.57
N ILE A 10 9.85 -14.26 21.03
CA ILE A 10 9.58 -14.12 19.60
C ILE A 10 10.04 -12.79 19.00
N HIS A 11 9.99 -11.68 19.75
CA HIS A 11 10.44 -10.37 19.27
C HIS A 11 11.93 -10.33 18.91
N MET A 12 12.73 -11.20 19.53
CA MET A 12 14.16 -11.33 19.23
C MET A 12 14.45 -12.40 18.18
N HIS A 13 13.44 -13.15 17.74
CA HIS A 13 13.61 -14.21 16.75
C HIS A 13 13.81 -13.61 15.34
N PRO A 14 14.88 -13.97 14.59
CA PRO A 14 15.17 -13.39 13.28
C PRO A 14 14.01 -13.49 12.27
N PHE A 15 13.32 -14.63 12.18
CA PHE A 15 12.15 -14.76 11.31
C PHE A 15 10.98 -13.84 11.68
N HIS A 16 10.80 -13.51 12.96
CA HIS A 16 9.77 -12.56 13.37
C HIS A 16 10.15 -11.14 12.94
N ILE A 17 11.43 -10.76 13.07
CA ILE A 17 11.95 -9.47 12.60
C ILE A 17 11.84 -9.36 11.08
N LEU A 18 12.16 -10.43 10.33
CA LEU A 18 11.97 -10.49 8.88
C LEU A 18 10.50 -10.34 8.49
N GLY A 19 9.59 -11.02 9.19
CA GLY A 19 8.15 -10.88 8.97
C GLY A 19 7.66 -9.47 9.24
N LEU A 20 8.10 -8.85 10.35
CA LEU A 20 7.78 -7.47 10.68
C LEU A 20 8.30 -6.48 9.62
N ALA A 21 9.53 -6.67 9.15
CA ALA A 21 10.12 -5.86 8.09
C ALA A 21 9.33 -6.01 6.77
N GLY A 22 8.91 -7.24 6.43
CA GLY A 22 8.10 -7.51 5.25
C GLY A 22 6.73 -6.83 5.30
N VAL A 23 6.01 -6.92 6.43
CA VAL A 23 4.70 -6.27 6.59
C VAL A 23 4.84 -4.74 6.55
N LYS A 24 5.79 -4.18 7.30
CA LYS A 24 6.03 -2.73 7.32
C LYS A 24 6.45 -2.21 5.96
N GLY A 25 7.43 -2.87 5.33
CA GLY A 25 7.91 -2.52 3.99
C GLY A 25 6.80 -2.63 2.94
N GLY A 26 6.01 -3.71 2.97
CA GLY A 26 4.86 -3.89 2.08
C GLY A 26 3.83 -2.77 2.22
N SER A 27 3.46 -2.41 3.45
CA SER A 27 2.52 -1.29 3.70
C SER A 27 3.08 0.06 3.25
N LEU A 28 4.38 0.30 3.46
CA LEU A 28 5.06 1.52 3.03
C LEU A 28 5.07 1.63 1.51
N PHE A 29 5.49 0.57 0.81
CA PHE A 29 5.52 0.55 -0.65
C PHE A 29 4.13 0.59 -1.27
N TYR A 30 3.13 -0.02 -0.63
CA TYR A 30 1.74 0.11 -1.04
C TYR A 30 1.26 1.57 -0.99
N ALA A 31 1.47 2.25 0.14
CA ALA A 31 1.11 3.65 0.30
C ALA A 31 1.88 4.54 -0.69
N MET A 32 3.18 4.31 -0.85
CA MET A 32 4.02 5.05 -1.80
C MET A 32 3.54 4.86 -3.24
N HIS A 33 3.32 3.62 -3.68
CA HIS A 33 2.84 3.33 -5.03
C HIS A 33 1.47 3.97 -5.29
N ALA A 34 0.51 3.81 -4.37
CA ALA A 34 -0.80 4.44 -4.49
C ALA A 34 -0.69 5.96 -4.58
N SER A 35 0.18 6.58 -3.77
CA SER A 35 0.39 8.03 -3.80
C SER A 35 0.99 8.51 -5.13
N LEU A 36 1.98 7.80 -5.69
CA LEU A 36 2.59 8.15 -6.96
C LEU A 36 1.62 8.02 -8.14
N VAL A 37 0.84 6.95 -8.16
CA VAL A 37 -0.20 6.76 -9.18
C VAL A 37 -1.25 7.86 -9.08
N THR A 38 -1.77 8.14 -7.87
CA THR A 38 -2.80 9.17 -7.65
C THR A 38 -2.28 10.57 -8.01
N PHE A 39 -1.02 10.88 -7.68
CA PHE A 39 -0.41 12.17 -7.98
C PHE A 39 -0.20 12.40 -9.48
N SER A 40 -0.04 11.32 -10.25
CA SER A 40 0.29 11.39 -11.68
C SER A 40 -0.93 11.21 -12.59
N LEU A 41 -2.15 11.15 -12.04
CA LEU A 41 -3.36 11.01 -12.84
C LEU A 41 -3.53 12.19 -13.80
N VAL A 42 -3.86 11.89 -15.05
CA VAL A 42 -4.25 12.91 -16.02
C VAL A 42 -5.64 13.44 -15.66
N ARG A 43 -5.81 14.76 -15.69
CA ARG A 43 -7.10 15.38 -15.38
C ARG A 43 -8.10 15.13 -16.51
N GLU A 44 -9.09 14.29 -16.25
CA GLU A 44 -10.17 13.95 -17.18
C GLU A 44 -11.58 14.27 -16.65
N SER A 45 -11.72 14.71 -15.39
CA SER A 45 -12.98 15.11 -14.76
C SER A 45 -13.06 16.62 -14.48
N THR A 46 -14.27 17.10 -14.20
CA THR A 46 -14.47 18.46 -13.67
C THR A 46 -14.18 18.53 -12.17
N GLU A 47 -14.07 19.74 -11.62
CA GLU A 47 -13.70 19.93 -10.20
C GLU A 47 -14.76 19.48 -9.19
N ASN A 48 -16.03 19.40 -9.62
CA ASN A 48 -17.15 18.97 -8.77
C ASN A 48 -17.47 17.47 -8.89
N GLU A 49 -16.64 16.72 -9.62
CA GLU A 49 -16.79 15.29 -9.84
C GLU A 49 -15.59 14.53 -9.28
N SER A 50 -15.78 13.24 -8.99
CA SER A 50 -14.68 12.37 -8.56
C SER A 50 -13.69 12.16 -9.72
N ALA A 51 -12.39 12.24 -9.42
CA ALA A 51 -11.34 11.92 -10.39
C ALA A 51 -11.43 10.49 -10.94
N ASN A 52 -12.06 9.58 -10.20
CA ASN A 52 -12.26 8.19 -10.63
C ASN A 52 -13.18 8.08 -11.86
N GLU A 53 -14.09 9.04 -12.07
CA GLU A 53 -15.00 9.05 -13.23
C GLU A 53 -14.24 9.30 -14.56
N GLY A 54 -13.00 9.79 -14.49
CA GLY A 54 -12.13 9.89 -15.66
C GLY A 54 -11.77 8.52 -16.24
N TYR A 55 -11.54 7.52 -15.37
CA TYR A 55 -11.17 6.18 -15.81
C TYR A 55 -12.34 5.43 -16.45
N LYS A 56 -12.12 4.91 -17.66
CA LYS A 56 -13.06 4.00 -18.32
C LYS A 56 -12.52 2.58 -18.33
N PHE A 57 -13.35 1.64 -17.90
CA PHE A 57 -13.04 0.23 -18.02
C PHE A 57 -12.77 -0.14 -19.49
N VAL A 58 -11.69 -0.87 -19.76
CA VAL A 58 -11.21 -1.25 -21.11
C VAL A 58 -10.66 -0.09 -21.96
N GLN A 59 -10.29 1.04 -21.37
CA GLN A 59 -9.55 2.07 -22.12
C GLN A 59 -8.15 1.60 -22.55
N LYS A 60 -7.66 2.11 -23.68
CA LYS A 60 -6.35 1.76 -24.24
C LYS A 60 -5.23 2.66 -23.71
N GLU A 61 -5.57 3.89 -23.35
CA GLU A 61 -4.62 4.89 -22.86
C GLU A 61 -4.39 4.71 -21.36
N LYS A 62 -3.21 5.12 -20.91
CA LYS A 62 -2.88 5.11 -19.50
C LYS A 62 -3.64 6.26 -18.81
N THR A 63 -4.19 5.98 -17.64
CA THR A 63 -4.73 6.99 -16.69
C THR A 63 -3.65 7.89 -16.11
#